data_AF-X1H2C5-F1
#
_entry.id   AF-X1H2C5-F1
#
_cell.length_a   1.000
_cell.length_b   1.000
_cell.length_c   1.000
_cell.angle_alpha   90.00
_cell.angle_beta   90.00
_cell.angle_gamma   90.00
#
_symmetry.space_group_name_H-M   'P 1'
#
loop_
_entity.id
_entity.type
_entity.pdbx_description
1 polymer ?
#
loop_
_entity_poly.entity_id
_entity_poly.type
_entity_poly.pdbx_seq_one_letter_code
_entity_poly.pdbx_strand_id
1 'polypeptide(L)'
;EGYVYIYLPPGDPFISMAKRKPRGGGHVAEHRLVIARAIGQPLRPTERVHHKYGIKDDNRLENLRFYPWGGHKSSTHYEDRIQDLERRVTLLEAENACLVTQLKDGDKDHA
;
A
#
# COMPACT_ATOMS: atom_id res chain seq x y z
N GLU A 1 17.12 -0.07 10.17
CA GLU A 1 16.46 -1.38 10.40
C GLU A 1 15.36 -1.16 11.43
N GLY A 2 14.16 -1.77 11.33
CA GLY A 2 13.06 -1.35 12.22
C GLY A 2 11.78 -2.17 12.11
N TYR A 3 11.87 -3.50 12.09
CA TYR A 3 10.67 -4.35 12.10
C TYR A 3 10.36 -4.79 13.53
N VAL A 4 9.19 -4.40 14.05
CA VAL A 4 8.65 -4.93 15.30
C VAL A 4 8.15 -6.36 15.07
N TYR A 5 8.50 -7.27 15.99
CA TYR A 5 8.07 -8.66 15.97
C TYR A 5 7.25 -8.98 17.20
N ILE A 6 6.14 -9.70 17.01
CA ILE A 6 5.24 -10.12 18.08
C ILE A 6 5.35 -11.64 18.22
N TYR A 7 5.50 -12.12 19.45
CA TYR A 7 5.38 -13.54 19.75
C TYR A 7 3.91 -13.96 19.72
N LEU A 8 3.63 -15.02 18.96
CA LEU A 8 2.35 -15.70 18.93
C LEU A 8 2.46 -17.00 19.73
N PRO A 9 1.54 -17.26 20.69
CA PRO A 9 1.54 -18.50 21.43
C PRO A 9 1.16 -19.69 20.54
N PRO A 10 1.57 -20.92 20.91
CA PRO A 10 1.10 -22.13 20.25
C PRO A 10 -0.43 -22.19 20.27
N GLY A 11 -1.07 -22.29 19.10
CA GLY A 11 -2.53 -22.31 18.95
C GLY A 11 -3.16 -21.01 18.44
N ASP A 12 -2.39 -19.92 18.33
CA ASP A 12 -2.87 -18.70 17.68
C ASP A 12 -3.24 -18.99 16.21
N PRO A 13 -4.38 -18.50 15.68
CA PRO A 13 -4.81 -18.77 14.30
C PRO A 13 -3.80 -18.28 13.24
N PHE A 14 -2.95 -17.32 13.57
CA PHE A 14 -1.91 -16.77 12.71
C PHE A 14 -0.52 -17.37 12.96
N ILE A 15 -0.40 -18.40 13.81
CA ILE A 15 0.90 -19.03 14.15
C ILE A 15 1.63 -19.58 12.90
N SER A 16 0.90 -19.91 11.84
CA SER A 16 1.46 -20.35 10.55
C SER A 16 2.32 -19.28 9.87
N MET A 17 2.14 -18.00 10.21
CA MET A 17 2.95 -16.89 9.71
C MET A 17 4.24 -16.67 10.51
N ALA A 18 4.35 -17.27 11.70
CA ALA A 18 5.49 -17.07 12.57
C ALA A 18 6.75 -17.73 12.00
N LYS A 19 7.91 -17.10 12.23
CA LYS A 19 9.20 -17.68 11.85
C LYS A 19 9.44 -18.95 12.65
N ARG A 20 9.68 -20.06 11.94
CA ARG A 20 10.05 -21.34 12.55
C ARG A 20 11.56 -21.36 12.76
N LYS A 21 12.00 -21.29 14.01
CA LYS A 21 13.41 -21.40 14.42
C LYS A 21 13.56 -22.52 15.46
N PRO A 22 14.69 -23.24 15.47
CA PRO A 22 14.94 -24.30 16.45
C PRO A 22 14.95 -23.80 17.91
N ARG A 23 15.26 -22.52 18.14
CA ARG A 23 15.11 -21.84 19.43
C ARG A 23 14.50 -20.46 19.19
N GLY A 24 13.47 -20.08 19.94
CA GLY A 24 12.82 -18.76 19.83
C GLY A 24 11.91 -18.56 18.61
N GLY A 25 11.27 -19.64 18.12
CA GLY A 25 10.21 -19.55 17.11
C GLY A 25 8.96 -18.83 17.63
N GLY A 26 7.93 -18.71 16.79
CA GLY A 26 6.64 -18.10 17.18
C GLY A 26 6.56 -16.58 16.97
N HIS A 27 7.62 -15.94 16.47
CA HIS A 27 7.61 -14.51 16.18
C HIS A 27 7.13 -14.20 14.76
N VAL A 28 6.15 -13.32 14.64
CA VAL A 28 5.64 -12.77 13.36
C VAL A 28 5.95 -11.27 13.29
N ALA A 29 6.15 -10.74 12.08
CA ALA A 29 6.31 -9.30 11.93
C ALA A 29 4.96 -8.59 12.15
N GLU A 30 4.93 -7.55 12.99
CA GLU A 30 3.69 -6.90 13.42
C GLU A 30 2.87 -6.35 12.25
N HIS A 31 3.49 -5.62 11.33
CA HIS A 31 2.81 -5.08 10.13
C HIS A 31 2.10 -6.16 9.30
N ARG A 32 2.67 -7.38 9.21
CA ARG A 32 2.00 -8.50 8.54
C ARG A 32 0.82 -9.01 9.36
N LEU A 33 0.95 -9.08 10.68
CA LEU A 33 -0.11 -9.53 11.58
C LEU A 33 -1.30 -8.57 11.58
N VAL A 34 -1.05 -7.26 11.56
CA VAL A 34 -2.10 -6.23 11.47
C VAL A 34 -2.94 -6.42 10.20
N ILE A 35 -2.29 -6.61 9.05
CA ILE A 35 -3.00 -6.87 7.78
C ILE A 35 -3.73 -8.23 7.81
N ALA A 36 -3.09 -9.28 8.31
CA ALA A 36 -3.71 -10.61 8.40
C ALA A 36 -5.00 -10.58 9.24
N ARG A 37 -4.98 -9.86 10.37
CA ARG A 37 -6.14 -9.66 11.24
C ARG A 37 -7.22 -8.83 10.55
N ALA A 38 -6.85 -7.79 9.82
CA ALA A 38 -7.80 -6.96 9.07
C ALA A 38 -8.52 -7.74 7.95
N ILE A 39 -7.82 -8.66 7.27
CA ILE A 39 -8.39 -9.53 6.23
C ILE A 39 -9.11 -10.74 6.86
N GLY A 40 -8.75 -11.13 8.08
CA GLY A 40 -9.31 -12.27 8.80
C GLY A 40 -8.69 -13.62 8.44
N GLN A 41 -7.54 -13.66 7.76
CA GLN A 41 -6.85 -14.90 7.43
C GLN A 41 -5.32 -14.75 7.41
N PRO A 42 -4.55 -15.84 7.61
CA PRO A 42 -3.10 -15.80 7.56
C PRO A 42 -2.56 -15.44 6.17
N LEU A 43 -1.53 -14.58 6.14
CA LEU A 43 -0.86 -14.21 4.90
C LEU A 43 0.10 -15.31 4.43
N ARG A 44 0.03 -15.63 3.14
CA ARG A 44 0.98 -16.50 2.43
C ARG A 44 2.37 -15.87 2.38
N PRO A 45 3.43 -16.68 2.23
CA PRO A 45 4.79 -16.18 2.05
C PRO A 45 4.96 -15.29 0.82
N THR A 46 4.14 -15.51 -0.22
CA THR A 46 4.13 -14.71 -1.45
C THR A 46 3.50 -13.34 -1.26
N GLU A 47 2.58 -13.19 -0.32
CA GLU A 47 1.88 -11.93 -0.08
C GLU A 47 2.78 -10.96 0.69
N ARG A 48 2.88 -9.72 0.22
CA ARG A 48 3.80 -8.71 0.80
C ARG A 48 3.04 -7.57 1.45
N VAL A 49 3.65 -7.01 2.48
CA VAL A 49 3.18 -5.81 3.17
C VAL A 49 4.34 -4.83 3.24
N HIS A 50 4.09 -3.58 2.84
CA HIS A 50 5.07 -2.50 2.83
C HIS A 50 4.53 -1.29 3.59
N HIS A 51 5.42 -0.49 4.17
CA HIS A 51 5.06 0.81 4.75
C HIS A 51 4.95 1.87 3.65
N LYS A 52 3.78 2.49 3.50
CA LYS A 52 3.47 3.49 2.46
C LYS A 52 4.35 4.72 2.55
N TYR A 53 4.55 5.25 3.77
CA TYR A 53 5.34 6.46 4.01
C TYR A 53 6.79 6.16 4.40
N GLY A 54 7.22 4.89 4.36
CA GLY A 54 8.56 4.47 4.77
C GLY A 54 8.84 4.57 6.28
N ILE A 55 7.85 4.98 7.08
CA ILE A 55 7.88 5.00 8.54
C ILE A 55 7.69 3.56 9.04
N LYS A 56 8.77 2.91 9.50
CA LYS A 56 8.81 1.44 9.70
C LYS A 56 8.23 0.95 11.03
N ASP A 57 8.13 1.86 12.00
CA ASP A 57 7.56 1.64 13.34
C ASP A 57 6.06 1.95 13.41
N ASP A 58 5.52 2.72 12.46
CA ASP A 58 4.08 2.97 12.34
C ASP A 58 3.37 1.82 11.62
N ASN A 59 2.83 0.87 12.38
CA ASN A 59 2.12 -0.30 11.88
C ASN A 59 0.59 -0.09 11.76
N ARG A 60 0.10 1.16 11.77
CA ARG A 60 -1.33 1.46 11.52
C ARG A 60 -1.69 1.15 10.07
N LEU A 61 -2.92 0.67 9.84
CA LEU A 61 -3.40 0.25 8.51
C LEU A 61 -3.22 1.35 7.44
N GLU A 62 -3.39 2.62 7.80
CA GLU A 62 -3.20 3.78 6.93
C GLU A 62 -1.77 3.95 6.38
N ASN A 63 -0.77 3.42 7.08
CA ASN A 63 0.63 3.41 6.66
C ASN A 63 1.03 2.06 6.05
N LEU A 64 0.13 1.08 5.91
CA LEU A 64 0.45 -0.23 5.36
C LEU A 64 -0.16 -0.43 3.97
N ARG A 65 0.62 -1.00 3.05
CA ARG A 65 0.19 -1.39 1.72
C ARG A 65 0.36 -2.90 1.55
N PHE A 66 -0.74 -3.57 1.22
CA PHE A 66 -0.80 -5.01 1.02
C PHE A 66 -0.77 -5.38 -0.48
N TYR A 67 0.02 -6.40 -0.82
CA TYR A 67 0.15 -6.93 -2.17
C TYR A 67 -0.20 -8.43 -2.16
N PRO A 68 -1.39 -8.82 -2.65
CA PRO A 68 -1.91 -10.19 -2.58
C PRO A 68 -1.21 -11.17 -3.54
N TRP A 69 -0.41 -10.68 -4.49
CA TRP A 69 0.42 -11.52 -5.35
C TRP A 69 1.89 -11.15 -5.22
N GLY A 70 2.73 -12.17 -5.02
CA GLY A 70 4.18 -12.06 -4.82
C GLY A 70 4.99 -11.72 -6.06
N GLY A 71 4.41 -10.96 -6.98
CA GLY A 71 5.16 -10.34 -8.06
C GLY A 71 6.14 -9.33 -7.48
N HIS A 72 7.41 -9.71 -7.44
CA HIS A 72 8.51 -8.76 -7.28
C HIS A 72 8.29 -7.60 -8.26
N LYS A 73 8.07 -6.40 -7.74
CA LYS A 73 8.58 -5.20 -8.39
C LYS A 73 9.18 -4.33 -7.29
N SER A 74 10.50 -4.24 -7.31
CA SER A 74 11.34 -3.27 -6.62
C SER A 74 11.05 -1.81 -7.05
N SER A 75 9.83 -1.53 -7.52
CA SER A 75 9.43 -0.34 -8.26
C SER A 75 8.34 0.46 -7.52
N THR A 76 7.99 0.06 -6.28
CA THR A 76 6.84 0.58 -5.55
C THR A 76 6.83 2.09 -5.34
N HIS A 77 8.00 2.74 -5.27
CA HIS A 77 8.05 4.20 -5.10
C HIS A 77 7.79 4.96 -6.41
N TYR A 78 8.26 4.42 -7.54
CA TYR A 78 8.13 5.08 -8.83
C TYR A 78 6.79 4.76 -9.50
N GLU A 79 6.31 3.53 -9.42
CA GLU A 79 5.04 3.13 -10.02
C GLU A 79 3.85 3.84 -9.36
N ASP A 80 3.84 3.95 -8.03
CA ASP A 80 2.82 4.73 -7.32
C ASP A 80 2.89 6.21 -7.68
N ARG A 81 4.11 6.76 -7.78
CA ARG A 81 4.31 8.15 -8.19
C ARG A 81 3.87 8.38 -9.63
N ILE A 82 4.12 7.43 -10.53
CA ILE A 82 3.68 7.48 -11.93
C ILE A 82 2.16 7.48 -11.98
N GLN A 83 1.48 6.58 -11.27
CA GLN A 83 0.02 6.54 -11.24
C GLN A 83 -0.62 7.83 -10.68
N ASP A 84 -0.06 8.37 -9.59
CA ASP A 84 -0.54 9.64 -9.03
C ASP A 84 -0.32 10.81 -9.99
N LEU A 85 0.83 10.83 -10.67
CA LEU A 85 1.14 11.85 -11.68
C LEU A 85 0.22 11.72 -12.90
N GLU A 86 -0.01 10.51 -13.41
CA GLU A 86 -0.93 10.24 -14.52
C GLU A 86 -2.34 10.73 -14.18
N ARG A 87 -2.86 10.40 -12.98
CA ARG A 87 -4.17 10.87 -12.54
C ARG A 87 -4.25 12.40 -12.49
N ARG A 88 -3.20 13.07 -11.99
CA ARG A 88 -3.14 14.53 -11.95
C ARG A 88 -3.11 15.14 -13.34
N VAL A 89 -2.35 14.55 -14.27
CA VAL A 89 -2.30 15.00 -15.67
C VAL A 89 -3.69 14.89 -16.30
N THR A 90 -4.38 13.76 -16.17
CA THR A 90 -5.73 13.58 -16.71
C THR A 90 -6.73 14.63 -16.17
N LEU A 91 -6.67 14.94 -14.87
CA LEU A 91 -7.55 15.96 -14.29
C LEU A 91 -7.25 17.36 -14.83
N LEU A 92 -5.97 17.72 -14.93
CA LEU A 92 -5.55 19.02 -15.48
C LEU A 92 -5.91 19.14 -16.97
N GLU A 93 -5.80 18.05 -17.74
CA GLU A 93 -6.22 18.02 -19.14
C GLU A 93 -7.72 18.22 -19.29
N ALA A 94 -8.54 17.60 -18.44
CA ALA A 94 -9.98 17.80 -18.42
C ALA A 94 -10.37 19.23 -18.03
N GLU A 95 -9.71 19.80 -17.02
CA GLU A 95 -9.90 21.19 -16.60
C GLU A 95 -9.55 22.18 -17.73
N ASN A 96 -8.38 21.99 -18.35
CA ASN A 96 -7.95 22.80 -19.49
C ASN A 96 -8.92 22.70 -20.67
N ALA A 97 -9.45 21.51 -20.97
CA ALA A 97 -10.44 21.34 -22.03
C ALA A 97 -11.71 22.17 -21.76
N CYS A 98 -12.20 22.14 -20.51
CA CYS A 98 -13.35 22.94 -20.09
C CYS A 98 -13.09 24.45 -20.21
N LEU A 99 -11.94 24.92 -19.72
CA LEU A 99 -11.55 26.33 -19.83
C LEU A 99 -11.42 26.78 -21.29
N VAL A 100 -10.84 25.96 -22.15
CA VAL A 100 -10.73 26.25 -23.59
C VAL A 100 -12.12 26.37 -24.23
N THR A 101 -13.07 25.52 -23.85
CA THR A 101 -14.46 25.66 -24.35
C THR A 101 -15.12 26.95 -23.88
N GLN A 102 -14.95 27.31 -22.60
CA GLN A 102 -15.51 28.55 -22.04
C GLN A 102 -14.95 29.81 -22.72
N LEU A 103 -13.65 29.84 -23.01
CA LEU A 103 -13.03 30.96 -23.72
C LEU A 103 -13.55 31.09 -25.15
N LYS A 104 -13.74 29.96 -25.86
CA LYS A 104 -14.28 29.95 -27.23
C LYS A 104 -15.74 30.39 -27.30
N ASP A 105 -16.51 30.18 -26.25
CA ASP A 105 -17.90 30.61 -26.19
C ASP A 105 -18.01 32.07 -25.71
N GLY A 106 -17.14 32.51 -24.80
CA GLY A 106 -17.05 33.92 -24.38
C GLY A 106 -16.64 34.88 -25.51
N ASP A 107 -15.81 34.44 -26.46
CA ASP A 107 -15.44 35.22 -27.66
C ASP A 107 -16.60 35.37 -28.67
N LYS A 108 -17.66 34.56 -28.58
CA LYS A 108 -18.84 34.65 -29.48
C LYS A 108 -19.89 35.65 -29.01
N ASP A 109 -19.86 36.04 -27.73
CA ASP A 109 -20.82 36.98 -27.14
C ASP A 109 -20.40 38.46 -27.29
N HIS A 110 -19.26 38.73 -27.96
CA HIS A 110 -18.72 40.09 -28.18
C HIS A 110 -18.58 40.47 -29.67
N ALA A 111 -19.23 39.73 -30.58
CA ALA A 111 -19.28 40.01 -32.02
C ALA A 111 -20.69 40.41 -32.49
#